data_AF-A0A165MJ36-F1
#
_entry.id   AF-A0A165MJ36-F1
#
_cell.length_a   1.000
_cell.length_b   1.000
_cell.length_c   1.000
_cell.angle_alpha   90.00
_cell.angle_beta   90.00
_cell.angle_gamma   90.00
#
_symmetry.space_group_name_H-M   'P 1'
#
loop_
_entity.id
_entity.type
_entity.pdbx_description
1 polymer ?
#
loop_
_entity_poly.entity_id
_entity_poly.type
_entity_poly.pdbx_seq_one_letter_code
_entity_poly.pdbx_strand_id
1 'polypeptide(L)'
;MTAPVAQEELPILEAVINIRNRLTALKKDRGEYIKPSDVNALYQAIIKQVTRLNEVRDDHTTYNNRLDTTLADVFNLLSLFFLTIGRTKESPSKYSQIASMRQILEHMDESGVYNESDLAPFHRRLAELRGVVRNDAESGKHPMAMTTLLERQLNECENVLKSMQESLAVLSPELVPIHERLVNIRRKLVALAAKETAREAAAANGRPVIIAPEPLRSKPASKEPSPPPEDEGRSVTDKTPTQEREPDKTPTNDTTPKPELLPAEKDGLKVKSELKALMEELRKIDSTRVDGKFLAPGGIVPASQAVCSSLLEECFEIAQEIRAQDDSRYVASSLRPIYDRLSEIRRELEQLVMTHRWSLRETDLWNYSLSLQEIDKMRVDGKFVDADGNRPSGQYVLLYLLRRCYGLIYRLLSSSEPVSEELMPIANKLSTVKKCLNEVLKYGGPFSPRDLYPYQLALYQIDSMRKDGKFVGVDGTIPEGQGIVMAHLNECHELLEMLKEAMEVAEDGTYEDEDEEYVLDDEEQVED
;
A
#
# COMPACT_ATOMS: atom_id res chain seq x y z
N MET A 1 -18.36 -2.93 -3.24
CA MET A 1 -19.79 -2.65 -3.05
C MET A 1 -20.12 -3.02 -1.61
N THR A 2 -20.63 -2.09 -0.81
CA THR A 2 -21.04 -2.35 0.59
C THR A 2 -22.22 -3.32 0.63
N ALA A 3 -22.22 -4.26 1.57
CA ALA A 3 -23.33 -5.20 1.73
C ALA A 3 -24.66 -4.45 1.96
N PRO A 4 -25.79 -4.97 1.45
CA PRO A 4 -27.11 -4.39 1.69
C PRO A 4 -27.45 -4.43 3.19
N VAL A 5 -28.18 -3.43 3.67
CA VAL A 5 -28.64 -3.35 5.07
C VAL A 5 -29.94 -4.13 5.19
N ALA A 6 -30.03 -5.03 6.18
CA ALA A 6 -31.23 -5.82 6.42
C ALA A 6 -32.43 -4.92 6.77
N GLN A 7 -33.64 -5.35 6.42
CA GLN A 7 -34.86 -4.56 6.63
C GLN A 7 -35.08 -4.20 8.10
N GLU A 8 -34.68 -5.09 9.01
CA GLU A 8 -34.77 -4.94 10.47
C GLU A 8 -33.74 -3.92 11.01
N GLU A 9 -32.63 -3.70 10.30
CA GLU A 9 -31.58 -2.75 10.66
C GLU A 9 -31.84 -1.32 10.14
N LEU A 10 -32.78 -1.14 9.20
CA LEU A 10 -33.08 0.18 8.63
C LEU A 10 -33.52 1.23 9.67
N PRO A 11 -34.42 0.92 10.62
CA PRO A 11 -34.80 1.89 11.65
C PRO A 11 -33.63 2.28 12.56
N ILE A 12 -32.70 1.35 12.80
CA ILE A 12 -31.48 1.58 13.59
C ILE A 12 -30.55 2.50 12.80
N LEU A 13 -30.35 2.23 11.51
CA LEU A 13 -29.55 3.07 10.61
C LEU A 13 -30.07 4.51 10.55
N GLU A 14 -31.38 4.72 10.41
CA GLU A 14 -31.96 6.07 10.41
C GLU A 14 -31.68 6.82 11.72
N ALA A 15 -31.84 6.15 12.86
CA ALA A 15 -31.55 6.72 14.17
C ALA A 15 -30.06 7.08 14.32
N VAL A 16 -29.15 6.19 13.91
CA VAL A 16 -27.69 6.40 13.96
C VAL A 16 -27.28 7.56 13.04
N ILE A 17 -27.86 7.68 11.84
CA ILE A 17 -27.62 8.81 10.93
C ILE A 17 -28.05 10.13 11.58
N ASN A 18 -29.20 10.16 12.26
CA ASN A 18 -29.66 11.35 12.97
C ASN A 18 -28.68 11.74 14.09
N ILE A 19 -28.25 10.77 14.90
CA ILE A 19 -27.24 10.99 15.96
C ILE A 19 -25.94 11.56 15.35
N ARG A 20 -25.44 10.99 14.25
CA ARG A 20 -24.27 11.48 13.53
C ARG A 20 -24.43 12.93 13.09
N ASN A 21 -25.57 13.28 12.51
CA ASN A 21 -25.85 14.63 12.03
C ASN A 21 -25.87 15.64 13.19
N ARG A 22 -26.45 15.26 14.34
CA ARG A 22 -26.45 16.07 15.57
C ARG A 22 -25.04 16.25 16.14
N LEU A 23 -24.24 15.19 16.22
CA LEU A 23 -22.83 15.26 16.62
C LEU A 23 -22.00 16.15 15.68
N THR A 24 -22.28 16.06 14.38
CA THR A 24 -21.58 16.88 13.37
C THR A 24 -21.97 18.35 13.49
N ALA A 25 -23.24 18.65 13.76
CA ALA A 25 -23.70 20.02 14.03
C ALA A 25 -23.02 20.57 15.29
N LEU A 26 -22.99 19.79 16.38
CA LEU A 26 -22.30 20.16 17.61
C LEU A 26 -20.80 20.42 17.40
N LYS A 27 -20.16 19.70 16.46
CA LYS A 27 -18.74 19.89 16.11
C LYS A 27 -18.50 21.16 15.30
N LYS A 28 -19.48 21.60 14.50
CA LYS A 28 -19.40 22.83 13.70
C LYS A 28 -19.58 24.08 14.54
N ASP A 29 -20.31 23.98 15.65
CA ASP A 29 -20.56 25.07 16.58
C ASP A 29 -19.35 25.34 17.50
N ARG A 30 -18.21 25.67 16.89
CA ARG A 30 -16.93 25.91 17.60
C ARG A 30 -16.91 27.21 18.41
N GLY A 31 -17.98 28.01 18.34
CA GLY A 31 -18.09 29.31 19.02
C GLY A 31 -18.56 29.20 20.47
N GLU A 32 -19.30 28.14 20.82
CA GLU A 32 -19.79 27.90 22.19
C GLU A 32 -19.07 26.73 22.88
N TYR A 33 -18.94 26.82 24.20
CA TYR A 33 -18.41 25.73 25.02
C TYR A 33 -19.31 24.50 24.94
N ILE A 34 -18.78 23.38 24.46
CA ILE A 34 -19.52 22.11 24.34
C ILE A 34 -19.90 21.60 25.74
N LYS A 35 -21.21 21.53 26.02
CA LYS A 35 -21.72 21.10 27.32
C LYS A 35 -21.63 19.57 27.46
N PRO A 36 -21.12 19.05 28.60
CA PRO A 36 -21.09 17.61 28.86
C PRO A 36 -22.47 16.94 28.84
N SER A 37 -23.55 17.67 29.18
CA SER A 37 -24.93 17.18 29.12
C SER A 37 -25.35 16.77 27.72
N ASP A 38 -24.96 17.55 26.71
CA ASP A 38 -25.41 17.38 25.33
C ASP A 38 -24.70 16.18 24.69
N VAL A 39 -23.41 16.03 25.00
CA VAL A 39 -22.61 14.85 24.61
C VAL A 39 -23.16 13.59 25.29
N ASN A 40 -23.47 13.65 26.58
CA ASN A 40 -24.03 12.50 27.32
C ASN A 40 -25.42 12.10 26.79
N ALA A 41 -26.27 13.05 26.38
CA ALA A 41 -27.56 12.74 25.79
C ALA A 41 -27.42 11.97 24.47
N LEU A 42 -26.49 12.38 23.61
CA LEU A 42 -26.17 11.70 22.35
C LEU A 42 -25.51 10.33 22.59
N TYR A 43 -24.65 10.23 23.61
CA TYR A 43 -24.07 8.98 24.06
C TYR A 43 -25.15 7.97 24.48
N GLN A 44 -26.08 8.36 25.35
CA GLN A 44 -27.16 7.47 25.78
C GLN A 44 -28.08 7.07 24.61
N ALA A 45 -28.30 7.98 23.66
CA ALA A 45 -29.07 7.67 22.45
C ALA A 45 -28.40 6.61 21.58
N ILE A 46 -27.07 6.68 21.39
CA ILE A 46 -26.36 5.68 20.58
C ILE A 46 -26.29 4.32 21.28
N ILE A 47 -26.12 4.30 22.61
CA ILE A 47 -26.09 3.03 23.36
C ILE A 47 -27.41 2.28 23.18
N LYS A 48 -28.55 2.96 23.26
CA LYS A 48 -29.86 2.33 23.00
C LYS A 48 -29.94 1.70 21.62
N GLN A 49 -29.35 2.33 20.61
CA GLN A 49 -29.31 1.75 19.26
C GLN A 49 -28.39 0.54 19.19
N VAL A 50 -27.22 0.57 19.86
CA VAL A 50 -26.31 -0.59 19.90
C VAL A 50 -26.91 -1.76 20.68
N THR A 51 -27.59 -1.51 21.80
CA THR A 51 -28.30 -2.57 22.54
C THR A 51 -29.34 -3.25 21.65
N ARG A 52 -30.16 -2.45 20.95
CA ARG A 52 -31.16 -2.96 20.02
C ARG A 52 -30.54 -3.66 18.81
N LEU A 53 -29.36 -3.23 18.37
CA LEU A 53 -28.63 -3.88 17.30
C LEU A 53 -28.09 -5.25 17.71
N ASN A 54 -27.60 -5.37 18.95
CA ASN A 54 -27.15 -6.65 19.50
C ASN A 54 -28.30 -7.64 19.72
N GLU A 55 -29.55 -7.17 19.87
CA GLU A 55 -30.73 -8.03 19.93
C GLU A 55 -31.14 -8.58 18.55
N VAL A 56 -30.81 -7.84 17.48
CA VAL A 56 -31.19 -8.17 16.09
C VAL A 56 -30.09 -8.97 15.38
N ARG A 57 -28.83 -8.77 15.76
CA ARG A 57 -27.67 -9.45 15.17
C ARG A 57 -27.29 -10.67 15.98
N ASP A 58 -27.01 -11.77 15.29
CA ASP A 58 -26.31 -12.93 15.86
C ASP A 58 -24.81 -12.63 15.96
N ASP A 59 -24.19 -13.05 17.06
CA ASP A 59 -22.75 -12.88 17.34
C ASP A 59 -21.85 -13.61 16.33
N HIS A 60 -22.40 -14.56 15.56
CA HIS A 60 -21.64 -15.38 14.60
C HIS A 60 -21.60 -14.80 13.18
N THR A 61 -22.40 -13.77 12.86
CA THR A 61 -22.48 -13.22 11.50
C THR A 61 -21.62 -11.96 11.36
N THR A 62 -20.73 -11.93 10.37
CA THR A 62 -19.87 -10.76 10.12
C THR A 62 -20.61 -9.73 9.25
N TYR A 63 -21.10 -8.67 9.87
CA TYR A 63 -21.77 -7.56 9.17
C TYR A 63 -20.76 -6.48 8.79
N ASN A 64 -20.69 -6.15 7.49
CA ASN A 64 -19.83 -5.09 6.98
C ASN A 64 -20.63 -4.21 5.99
N ASN A 65 -21.66 -3.56 6.55
CA ASN A 65 -22.65 -2.82 5.78
C ASN A 65 -22.60 -1.31 6.11
N ARG A 66 -23.51 -0.54 5.51
CA ARG A 66 -23.58 0.91 5.71
C ARG A 66 -23.85 1.30 7.19
N LEU A 67 -24.59 0.50 7.94
CA LEU A 67 -24.81 0.74 9.37
C LEU A 67 -23.50 0.64 10.15
N ASP A 68 -22.67 -0.36 9.89
CA ASP A 68 -21.36 -0.52 10.55
C ASP A 68 -20.44 0.68 10.32
N THR A 69 -20.34 1.13 9.06
CA THR A 69 -19.55 2.34 8.72
C THR A 69 -20.09 3.58 9.43
N THR A 70 -21.43 3.73 9.52
CA THR A 70 -22.04 4.89 10.18
C THR A 70 -21.89 4.84 11.70
N LEU A 71 -21.96 3.65 12.30
CA LEU A 71 -21.69 3.44 13.73
C LEU A 71 -20.24 3.79 14.07
N ALA A 72 -19.29 3.34 13.25
CA ALA A 72 -17.89 3.69 13.43
C ALA A 72 -17.65 5.20 13.40
N ASP A 73 -18.28 5.91 12.45
CA ASP A 73 -18.22 7.39 12.39
C ASP A 73 -18.79 8.04 13.65
N VAL A 74 -19.94 7.58 14.14
CA VAL A 74 -20.59 8.12 15.34
C VAL A 74 -19.72 7.90 16.57
N PHE A 75 -19.16 6.71 16.77
CA PHE A 75 -18.29 6.42 17.90
C PHE A 75 -16.95 7.16 17.83
N ASN A 76 -16.40 7.35 16.63
CA ASN A 76 -15.24 8.22 16.44
C ASN A 76 -15.52 9.66 16.85
N LEU A 77 -16.66 10.23 16.43
CA LEU A 77 -17.07 11.58 16.84
C LEU A 77 -17.29 11.66 18.36
N LEU A 78 -18.00 10.68 18.94
CA LEU A 78 -18.23 10.63 20.39
C LEU A 78 -16.93 10.55 21.17
N SER A 79 -15.99 9.70 20.75
CA SER A 79 -14.66 9.60 21.37
C SER A 79 -13.96 10.97 21.42
N LEU A 80 -13.96 11.70 20.31
CA LEU A 80 -13.39 13.06 20.24
C LEU A 80 -14.12 14.06 21.14
N PHE A 81 -15.44 13.95 21.29
CA PHE A 81 -16.19 14.79 22.23
C PHE A 81 -15.85 14.46 23.69
N PHE A 82 -15.73 13.18 24.05
CA PHE A 82 -15.31 12.77 25.40
C PHE A 82 -13.90 13.28 25.74
N LEU A 83 -13.00 13.32 24.77
CA LEU A 83 -11.69 13.96 24.92
C LEU A 83 -11.82 15.47 25.11
N THR A 84 -12.65 16.14 24.30
CA THR A 84 -12.87 17.60 24.36
C THR A 84 -13.45 18.06 25.70
N ILE A 85 -14.37 17.28 26.29
CA ILE A 85 -14.98 17.60 27.60
C ILE A 85 -14.12 17.14 28.79
N GLY A 86 -12.88 16.67 28.56
CA GLY A 86 -11.93 16.29 29.61
C GLY A 86 -12.14 14.89 30.22
N ARG A 87 -13.05 14.07 29.69
CA ARG A 87 -13.33 12.70 30.17
C ARG A 87 -12.41 11.68 29.50
N THR A 88 -11.10 11.95 29.57
CA THR A 88 -10.06 11.18 28.85
C THR A 88 -9.75 9.82 29.43
N LYS A 89 -10.24 9.49 30.64
CA LYS A 89 -10.00 8.21 31.31
C LYS A 89 -11.12 7.19 31.09
N GLU A 90 -12.16 7.57 30.36
CA GLU A 90 -13.34 6.72 30.16
C GLU A 90 -13.26 5.95 28.86
N SER A 91 -13.87 4.78 28.85
CA SER A 91 -13.90 3.85 27.72
C SER A 91 -14.36 4.49 26.40
N PRO A 92 -15.41 5.32 26.34
CA PRO A 92 -15.83 5.95 25.08
C PRO A 92 -14.75 6.84 24.45
N SER A 93 -13.88 7.45 25.26
CA SER A 93 -12.76 8.29 24.78
C SER A 93 -11.64 7.49 24.11
N LYS A 94 -11.66 6.17 24.24
CA LYS A 94 -10.63 5.26 23.70
C LYS A 94 -10.97 4.75 22.31
N TYR A 95 -12.24 4.80 21.92
CA TYR A 95 -12.70 4.23 20.66
C TYR A 95 -11.89 4.74 19.45
N SER A 96 -11.72 6.06 19.33
CA SER A 96 -10.99 6.62 18.19
C SER A 96 -9.53 6.19 18.15
N GLN A 97 -8.93 5.94 19.31
CA GLN A 97 -7.57 5.43 19.38
C GLN A 97 -7.49 3.96 18.96
N ILE A 98 -8.42 3.11 19.41
CA ILE A 98 -8.48 1.70 19.02
C ILE A 98 -8.71 1.59 17.50
N ALA A 99 -9.67 2.34 16.97
CA ALA A 99 -9.95 2.37 15.53
C ALA A 99 -8.73 2.84 14.71
N SER A 100 -8.02 3.87 15.17
CA SER A 100 -6.79 4.34 14.52
C SER A 100 -5.67 3.29 14.60
N MET A 101 -5.51 2.62 15.74
CA MET A 101 -4.52 1.55 15.90
C MET A 101 -4.80 0.38 14.97
N ARG A 102 -6.06 -0.04 14.86
CA ARG A 102 -6.49 -1.07 13.92
C ARG A 102 -6.07 -0.72 12.49
N GLN A 103 -6.43 0.47 12.02
CA GLN A 103 -6.10 0.91 10.67
C GLN A 103 -4.59 0.94 10.42
N ILE A 104 -3.81 1.39 11.41
CA ILE A 104 -2.34 1.38 11.31
C ILE A 104 -1.81 -0.06 11.23
N LEU A 105 -2.31 -0.97 12.06
CA LEU A 105 -1.89 -2.37 12.07
C LEU A 105 -2.25 -3.06 10.74
N GLU A 106 -3.46 -2.85 10.22
CA GLU A 106 -3.89 -3.38 8.92
C GLU A 106 -2.97 -2.89 7.79
N HIS A 107 -2.68 -1.58 7.73
CA HIS A 107 -1.75 -1.05 6.73
C HIS A 107 -0.31 -1.53 6.92
N MET A 108 0.14 -1.71 8.16
CA MET A 108 1.46 -2.26 8.43
C MET A 108 1.55 -3.71 7.95
N ASP A 109 0.51 -4.52 8.19
CA ASP A 109 0.43 -5.90 7.75
C ASP A 109 0.42 -5.99 6.21
N GLU A 110 -0.44 -5.21 5.55
CA GLU A 110 -0.48 -5.09 4.08
C GLU A 110 0.88 -4.71 3.47
N SER A 111 1.63 -3.84 4.15
CA SER A 111 2.93 -3.39 3.65
C SER A 111 4.05 -4.40 3.84
N GLY A 112 3.93 -5.31 4.83
CA GLY A 112 5.00 -6.21 5.25
C GLY A 112 6.24 -5.53 5.87
N VAL A 113 6.18 -4.22 6.21
CA VAL A 113 7.35 -3.42 6.64
C VAL A 113 7.39 -3.21 8.15
N TYR A 114 7.63 -4.28 8.89
CA TYR A 114 7.66 -4.23 10.36
C TYR A 114 8.68 -5.21 10.94
N ASN A 115 9.17 -4.91 12.14
CA ASN A 115 9.97 -5.81 12.96
C ASN A 115 9.37 -5.90 14.37
N GLU A 116 9.93 -6.77 15.22
CA GLU A 116 9.41 -7.01 16.56
C GLU A 116 9.39 -5.73 17.42
N SER A 117 10.40 -4.87 17.28
CA SER A 117 10.48 -3.61 18.02
C SER A 117 9.38 -2.62 17.63
N ASP A 118 8.82 -2.73 16.42
CA ASP A 118 7.71 -1.91 15.94
C ASP A 118 6.36 -2.37 16.49
N LEU A 119 6.20 -3.67 16.76
CA LEU A 119 4.96 -4.24 17.30
C LEU A 119 4.85 -4.04 18.83
N ALA A 120 5.98 -3.96 19.53
CA ALA A 120 6.02 -3.83 20.99
C ALA A 120 5.24 -2.60 21.55
N PRO A 121 5.29 -1.40 20.95
CA PRO A 121 4.46 -0.27 21.37
C PRO A 121 2.95 -0.53 21.25
N PHE A 122 2.51 -1.23 20.21
CA PHE A 122 1.10 -1.57 20.03
C PHE A 122 0.62 -2.55 21.08
N HIS A 123 1.43 -3.57 21.41
CA HIS A 123 1.17 -4.49 22.52
C HIS A 123 0.92 -3.77 23.84
N ARG A 124 1.88 -2.91 24.25
CA ARG A 124 1.76 -2.14 25.49
C ARG A 124 0.51 -1.27 25.45
N ARG A 125 0.24 -0.63 24.31
CA ARG A 125 -0.90 0.27 24.21
C ARG A 125 -2.24 -0.46 24.21
N LEU A 126 -2.38 -1.60 23.54
CA LEU A 126 -3.59 -2.42 23.56
C LEU A 126 -3.85 -2.94 24.98
N ALA A 127 -2.82 -3.38 25.70
CA ALA A 127 -2.93 -3.79 27.10
C ALA A 127 -3.40 -2.65 28.01
N GLU A 128 -2.85 -1.44 27.86
CA GLU A 128 -3.30 -0.25 28.59
C GLU A 128 -4.77 0.09 28.30
N LEU A 129 -5.17 0.05 27.02
CA LEU A 129 -6.54 0.34 26.59
C LEU A 129 -7.53 -0.70 27.12
N ARG A 130 -7.17 -1.97 27.08
CA ARG A 130 -7.97 -3.04 27.69
C ARG A 130 -8.10 -2.87 29.20
N GLY A 131 -7.03 -2.44 29.87
CA GLY A 131 -7.09 -2.11 31.30
C GLY A 131 -8.14 -1.03 31.61
N VAL A 132 -8.24 0.01 30.78
CA VAL A 132 -9.29 1.05 30.92
C VAL A 132 -10.69 0.47 30.72
N VAL A 133 -10.89 -0.34 29.68
CA VAL A 133 -12.20 -0.94 29.36
C VAL A 133 -12.66 -1.90 30.46
N ARG A 134 -11.76 -2.75 30.98
CA ARG A 134 -12.06 -3.67 32.09
C ARG A 134 -12.41 -2.94 33.38
N ASN A 135 -11.63 -1.91 33.75
CA ASN A 135 -11.92 -1.11 34.95
C ASN A 135 -13.29 -0.42 34.88
N ASP A 136 -13.69 0.07 33.70
CA ASP A 136 -14.99 0.70 33.50
C ASP A 136 -16.14 -0.33 33.49
N ALA A 137 -15.89 -1.55 33.01
CA ALA A 137 -16.83 -2.66 33.09
C ALA A 137 -17.07 -3.09 34.55
N GLU A 138 -16.00 -3.29 35.31
CA GLU A 138 -16.07 -3.69 36.73
C GLU A 138 -16.70 -2.61 37.62
N SER A 139 -16.42 -1.34 37.33
CA SER A 139 -17.01 -0.21 38.08
C SER A 139 -18.45 0.14 37.68
N GLY A 140 -19.00 -0.51 36.65
CA GLY A 140 -20.37 -0.27 36.17
C GLY A 140 -20.61 1.16 35.65
N LYS A 141 -19.55 1.91 35.32
CA LYS A 141 -19.64 3.31 34.89
C LYS A 141 -20.30 3.48 33.52
N HIS A 142 -20.18 2.46 32.67
CA HIS A 142 -20.73 2.46 31.32
C HIS A 142 -21.57 1.21 31.07
N PRO A 143 -22.59 1.29 30.19
CA PRO A 143 -23.42 0.15 29.84
C PRO A 143 -22.60 -0.99 29.21
N MET A 144 -23.01 -2.25 29.47
CA MET A 144 -22.31 -3.44 28.96
C MET A 144 -22.17 -3.45 27.43
N ALA A 145 -23.12 -2.88 26.70
CA ALA A 145 -23.04 -2.75 25.24
C ALA A 145 -21.79 -1.97 24.77
N MET A 146 -21.36 -0.95 25.51
CA MET A 146 -20.16 -0.16 25.19
C MET A 146 -18.88 -0.94 25.44
N THR A 147 -18.78 -1.55 26.63
CA THR A 147 -17.57 -2.29 27.01
C THR A 147 -17.39 -3.54 26.13
N THR A 148 -18.48 -4.23 25.80
CA THR A 148 -18.47 -5.38 24.87
C THR A 148 -18.02 -4.97 23.47
N LEU A 149 -18.53 -3.85 22.94
CA LEU A 149 -18.11 -3.34 21.64
C LEU A 149 -16.61 -3.01 21.60
N LEU A 150 -16.10 -2.35 22.64
CA LEU A 150 -14.67 -2.01 22.72
C LEU A 150 -13.80 -3.24 22.91
N GLU A 151 -14.23 -4.24 23.69
CA GLU A 151 -13.51 -5.50 23.85
C GLU A 151 -13.42 -6.25 22.51
N ARG A 152 -14.51 -6.27 21.73
CA ARG A 152 -14.50 -6.85 20.37
C ARG A 152 -13.49 -6.14 19.46
N GLN A 153 -13.49 -4.80 19.45
CA GLN A 153 -12.53 -4.02 18.66
C GLN A 153 -11.07 -4.22 19.12
N LEU A 154 -10.83 -4.38 20.42
CA LEU A 154 -9.50 -4.71 20.95
C LEU A 154 -9.06 -6.10 20.52
N ASN A 155 -9.96 -7.10 20.57
CA ASN A 155 -9.68 -8.46 20.09
C ASN A 155 -9.35 -8.48 18.60
N GLU A 156 -10.07 -7.71 17.78
CA GLU A 156 -9.77 -7.54 16.36
C GLU A 156 -8.35 -6.98 16.15
N CYS A 157 -7.96 -5.93 16.89
CA CYS A 157 -6.60 -5.38 16.82
C CYS A 157 -5.53 -6.41 17.23
N GLU A 158 -5.79 -7.18 18.27
CA GLU A 158 -4.85 -8.19 18.77
C GLU A 158 -4.73 -9.39 17.85
N ASN A 159 -5.80 -9.79 17.19
CA ASN A 159 -5.75 -10.85 16.19
C ASN A 159 -4.86 -10.45 15.00
N VAL A 160 -5.00 -9.21 14.51
CA VAL A 160 -4.11 -8.67 13.46
C VAL A 160 -2.67 -8.65 13.96
N LEU A 161 -2.44 -8.13 15.17
CA LEU A 161 -1.09 -8.05 15.74
C LEU A 161 -0.47 -9.45 15.94
N LYS A 162 -1.25 -10.43 16.43
CA LYS A 162 -0.81 -11.81 16.61
C LYS A 162 -0.44 -12.45 15.27
N SER A 163 -1.25 -12.25 14.22
CA SER A 163 -0.95 -12.69 12.86
C SER A 163 0.38 -12.11 12.35
N MET A 164 0.62 -10.82 12.58
CA MET A 164 1.89 -10.17 12.23
C MET A 164 3.08 -10.77 13.01
N GLN A 165 2.91 -11.10 14.29
CA GLN A 165 3.96 -11.75 15.08
C GLN A 165 4.25 -13.17 14.61
N GLU A 166 3.22 -13.94 14.28
CA GLU A 166 3.35 -15.28 13.72
C GLU A 166 4.09 -15.23 12.38
N SER A 167 3.78 -14.26 11.52
CA SER A 167 4.52 -13.99 10.28
C SER A 167 6.01 -13.72 10.52
N LEU A 168 6.36 -12.91 11.53
CA LEU A 168 7.76 -12.69 11.91
C LEU A 168 8.42 -13.95 12.48
N ALA A 169 7.69 -14.79 13.21
CA ALA A 169 8.24 -16.00 13.82
C ALA A 169 8.63 -17.07 12.78
N VAL A 170 8.08 -17.00 11.56
CA VAL A 170 8.49 -17.85 10.43
C VAL A 170 9.91 -17.52 9.93
N LEU A 171 10.44 -16.32 10.23
CA LEU A 171 11.79 -15.94 9.82
C LEU A 171 12.84 -16.79 10.53
N SER A 172 13.75 -17.38 9.76
CA SER A 172 14.89 -18.08 10.35
C SER A 172 15.75 -17.11 11.19
N PRO A 173 16.34 -17.55 12.31
CA PRO A 173 17.09 -16.67 13.21
C PRO A 173 18.21 -15.87 12.54
N GLU A 174 18.79 -16.41 11.47
CA GLU A 174 19.85 -15.78 10.69
C GLU A 174 19.34 -14.66 9.78
N LEU A 175 18.08 -14.75 9.33
CA LEU A 175 17.46 -13.77 8.46
C LEU A 175 16.84 -12.59 9.23
N VAL A 176 16.53 -12.76 10.52
CA VAL A 176 16.01 -11.68 11.38
C VAL A 176 16.85 -10.39 11.31
N PRO A 177 18.18 -10.40 11.55
CA PRO A 177 18.98 -9.17 11.49
C PRO A 177 19.08 -8.59 10.07
N ILE A 178 18.96 -9.42 9.02
CA ILE A 178 18.92 -8.95 7.63
C ILE A 178 17.60 -8.25 7.37
N HIS A 179 16.49 -8.88 7.76
CA HIS A 179 15.14 -8.34 7.65
C HIS A 179 15.02 -6.99 8.37
N GLU A 180 15.47 -6.88 9.62
CA GLU A 180 15.44 -5.63 10.38
C GLU A 180 16.22 -4.50 9.69
N ARG A 181 17.41 -4.80 9.14
CA ARG A 181 18.19 -3.82 8.38
C ARG A 181 17.46 -3.38 7.12
N LEU A 182 16.87 -4.31 6.37
CA LEU A 182 16.11 -4.01 5.16
C LEU A 182 14.87 -3.17 5.45
N VAL A 183 14.10 -3.50 6.49
CA VAL A 183 12.95 -2.69 6.96
C VAL A 183 13.38 -1.26 7.27
N ASN A 184 14.50 -1.09 7.99
CA ASN A 184 15.04 0.22 8.32
C ASN A 184 15.52 0.99 7.08
N ILE A 185 16.20 0.34 6.13
CA ILE A 185 16.62 0.96 4.88
C ILE A 185 15.39 1.38 4.06
N ARG A 186 14.38 0.52 3.93
CA ARG A 186 13.13 0.83 3.21
C ARG A 186 12.47 2.08 3.77
N ARG A 187 12.35 2.21 5.09
CA ARG A 187 11.79 3.42 5.73
C ARG A 187 12.55 4.68 5.39
N LYS A 188 13.88 4.63 5.45
CA LYS A 188 14.74 5.77 5.07
C LYS A 188 14.57 6.11 3.60
N LEU A 189 14.48 5.11 2.71
CA LEU A 189 14.26 5.32 1.28
C LEU A 189 12.89 5.95 0.99
N VAL A 190 11.80 5.44 1.58
CA VAL A 190 10.46 6.02 1.42
C VAL A 190 10.42 7.46 1.94
N ALA A 191 11.06 7.74 3.07
CA ALA A 191 11.18 9.09 3.60
C ALA A 191 11.98 10.02 2.68
N LEU A 192 13.05 9.52 2.05
CA LEU A 192 13.81 10.27 1.05
C LEU A 192 13.00 10.52 -0.23
N ALA A 193 12.27 9.53 -0.73
CA ALA A 193 11.38 9.67 -1.87
C ALA A 193 10.32 10.75 -1.63
N ALA A 194 9.68 10.74 -0.45
CA ALA A 194 8.70 11.75 -0.06
C ALA A 194 9.29 13.18 0.01
N LYS A 195 10.55 13.32 0.43
CA LYS A 195 11.24 14.62 0.43
C LYS A 195 11.52 15.12 -0.99
N GLU A 196 11.94 14.24 -1.90
CA GLU A 196 12.24 14.64 -3.28
C GLU A 196 10.95 15.00 -4.04
N THR A 197 9.86 14.24 -3.88
CA THR A 197 8.55 14.59 -4.48
C THR A 197 8.01 15.91 -3.96
N ALA A 198 8.12 16.18 -2.65
CA ALA A 198 7.73 17.47 -2.07
C ALA A 198 8.56 18.63 -2.64
N ARG A 199 9.86 18.42 -2.87
CA ARG A 199 10.76 19.42 -3.46
C ARG A 199 10.40 19.71 -4.92
N GLU A 200 10.05 18.69 -5.71
CA GLU A 200 9.58 18.87 -7.08
C GLU A 200 8.25 19.62 -7.14
N ALA A 201 7.30 19.28 -6.28
CA ALA A 201 6.03 19.99 -6.18
C ALA A 201 6.24 21.47 -5.83
N ALA A 202 7.19 21.77 -4.93
CA ALA A 202 7.56 23.14 -4.60
C ALA A 202 8.23 23.87 -5.78
N ALA A 203 9.07 23.19 -6.56
CA ALA A 203 9.71 23.77 -7.75
C ALA A 203 8.72 24.02 -8.90
N ALA A 204 7.75 23.12 -9.10
CA ALA A 204 6.70 23.24 -10.12
C ALA A 204 5.75 24.43 -9.84
N ASN A 205 5.44 24.69 -8.57
CA ASN A 205 4.62 25.82 -8.15
C ASN A 205 5.37 27.18 -8.18
N GLY A 206 6.67 27.19 -8.50
CA GLY A 206 7.57 28.33 -8.33
C GLY A 206 8.11 29.03 -9.59
N ARG A 207 7.64 28.76 -10.83
CA ARG A 207 8.13 29.50 -12.03
C ARG A 207 7.04 29.91 -13.04
N PRO A 208 6.95 31.21 -13.43
CA PRO A 208 6.48 31.60 -14.75
C PRO A 208 7.56 31.31 -15.80
N VAL A 209 7.13 30.81 -16.95
CA VAL A 209 7.98 30.40 -18.09
C VAL A 209 8.64 31.63 -18.74
N ILE A 210 9.98 31.67 -18.79
CA ILE A 210 10.72 32.50 -19.76
C ILE A 210 11.34 31.55 -20.77
N ILE A 211 10.82 31.59 -22.00
CA ILE A 211 11.39 30.94 -23.17
C ILE A 211 12.63 31.76 -23.55
N ALA A 212 13.82 31.18 -23.43
CA ALA A 212 15.02 31.73 -24.05
C ALA A 212 15.10 31.23 -25.51
N PRO A 213 15.29 32.10 -26.51
CA PRO A 213 15.38 31.68 -27.91
C PRO A 213 16.76 31.08 -28.24
N GLU A 214 16.75 30.14 -29.19
CA GLU A 214 17.88 29.37 -29.73
C GLU A 214 19.05 30.21 -30.29
N PRO A 215 20.26 29.61 -30.42
CA PRO A 215 21.43 30.27 -30.97
C PRO A 215 21.56 30.11 -32.50
N LEU A 216 21.81 31.21 -33.22
CA LEU A 216 22.20 31.21 -34.64
C LEU A 216 23.72 31.04 -34.80
N ARG A 217 24.15 30.06 -35.60
CA ARG A 217 25.46 29.96 -36.29
C ARG A 217 25.29 30.62 -37.68
N SER A 218 26.21 31.37 -38.29
CA SER A 218 27.56 31.01 -38.76
C SER A 218 28.42 32.22 -39.23
N LYS A 219 29.76 32.03 -39.22
CA LYS A 219 30.94 32.79 -39.73
C LYS A 219 30.88 33.23 -41.24
N PRO A 220 31.78 34.09 -41.84
CA PRO A 220 33.26 33.99 -41.79
C PRO A 220 34.13 35.29 -41.94
N ALA A 221 35.45 35.06 -42.07
CA ALA A 221 36.63 35.90 -41.76
C ALA A 221 37.14 36.88 -42.84
N SER A 222 37.96 37.87 -42.45
CA SER A 222 39.27 38.19 -43.09
C SER A 222 40.04 39.41 -42.49
N LYS A 223 41.37 39.22 -42.32
CA LYS A 223 42.53 40.15 -42.52
C LYS A 223 42.70 41.41 -41.63
N GLU A 224 43.71 41.49 -40.75
CA GLU A 224 45.14 41.93 -40.91
C GLU A 224 45.36 43.36 -40.28
N PRO A 225 46.59 43.92 -40.09
CA PRO A 225 47.22 44.04 -38.75
C PRO A 225 47.66 45.45 -38.27
N SER A 226 47.96 45.54 -36.96
CA SER A 226 48.88 46.48 -36.22
C SER A 226 48.57 48.00 -36.13
N PRO A 227 48.92 48.66 -34.99
CA PRO A 227 50.14 49.48 -34.92
C PRO A 227 50.93 49.43 -33.58
N PRO A 228 52.12 50.06 -33.50
CA PRO A 228 53.09 50.02 -32.37
C PRO A 228 53.05 51.30 -31.46
N PRO A 229 53.97 51.48 -30.47
CA PRO A 229 53.78 52.25 -29.22
C PRO A 229 54.48 53.64 -29.16
N GLU A 230 54.63 54.19 -27.93
CA GLU A 230 55.33 55.43 -27.44
C GLU A 230 54.35 56.62 -27.18
N ASP A 231 54.48 57.52 -26.18
CA ASP A 231 55.63 58.00 -25.38
C ASP A 231 55.22 58.90 -24.16
N GLU A 232 56.21 59.14 -23.27
CA GLU A 232 56.51 60.22 -22.30
C GLU A 232 55.60 60.69 -21.13
N GLY A 233 56.24 60.88 -19.94
CA GLY A 233 55.91 61.99 -19.02
C GLY A 233 56.25 61.88 -17.51
N ARG A 234 57.52 62.18 -17.15
CA ARG A 234 58.11 62.76 -15.88
C ARG A 234 57.15 63.44 -14.85
N SER A 235 57.39 63.68 -13.55
CA SER A 235 58.51 63.56 -12.56
C SER A 235 58.19 64.38 -11.26
N VAL A 236 58.51 63.87 -10.04
CA VAL A 236 59.07 64.55 -8.82
C VAL A 236 58.17 65.55 -8.01
N THR A 237 57.95 65.46 -6.67
CA THR A 237 58.77 65.71 -5.44
C THR A 237 58.05 65.08 -4.20
N ASP A 238 58.61 64.50 -3.13
CA ASP A 238 59.68 64.76 -2.13
C ASP A 238 59.18 65.38 -0.77
N LYS A 239 59.58 64.72 0.34
CA LYS A 239 59.72 65.12 1.77
C LYS A 239 58.66 64.80 2.88
N THR A 240 59.12 63.89 3.76
CA THR A 240 58.87 63.47 5.18
C THR A 240 58.87 64.57 6.28
N PRO A 241 58.77 64.29 7.62
CA PRO A 241 57.98 63.33 8.45
C PRO A 241 57.38 63.98 9.75
N THR A 242 56.66 63.23 10.62
CA THR A 242 56.80 63.13 12.13
C THR A 242 55.53 62.60 12.86
N GLN A 243 55.70 61.45 13.55
CA GLN A 243 55.12 60.86 14.81
C GLN A 243 53.70 61.27 15.33
N GLU A 244 52.82 60.39 15.86
CA GLU A 244 52.95 59.50 17.03
C GLU A 244 51.81 58.41 17.15
N ARG A 245 52.18 57.22 17.72
CA ARG A 245 51.44 56.24 18.60
C ARG A 245 50.15 55.54 18.11
N GLU A 246 50.20 54.25 17.70
CA GLU A 246 50.06 52.95 18.44
C GLU A 246 48.61 52.39 18.48
N PRO A 247 48.37 51.06 18.62
CA PRO A 247 48.94 49.84 17.99
C PRO A 247 47.82 49.11 17.17
N ASP A 248 48.00 48.06 16.37
CA ASP A 248 48.43 46.73 16.75
C ASP A 248 48.50 45.81 15.52
N LYS A 249 49.33 44.77 15.61
CA LYS A 249 49.71 43.86 14.52
C LYS A 249 48.70 42.73 14.34
N THR A 250 48.28 42.42 13.11
CA THR A 250 48.49 41.10 12.46
C THR A 250 47.97 41.07 11.02
N PRO A 251 48.57 40.24 10.13
CA PRO A 251 48.53 40.43 8.69
C PRO A 251 47.39 39.69 7.99
N THR A 252 46.99 40.33 6.89
CA THR A 252 46.22 39.89 5.73
C THR A 252 46.34 38.39 5.40
N ASN A 253 45.18 37.73 5.31
CA ASN A 253 45.02 36.51 4.52
C ASN A 253 43.90 36.80 3.51
N ASP A 254 44.29 36.98 2.24
CA ASP A 254 43.37 37.02 1.12
C ASP A 254 42.58 35.70 1.07
N THR A 255 41.28 35.76 1.32
CA THR A 255 40.37 34.65 1.00
C THR A 255 39.19 35.26 0.27
N THR A 256 39.23 35.11 -1.05
CA THR A 256 38.08 35.33 -1.93
C THR A 256 36.91 34.48 -1.41
N PRO A 257 35.73 35.04 -1.11
CA PRO A 257 34.63 34.26 -0.57
C PRO A 257 34.11 33.28 -1.63
N LYS A 258 34.15 32.00 -1.30
CA LYS A 258 33.52 30.92 -2.06
C LYS A 258 32.00 31.19 -2.12
N PRO A 259 31.35 31.17 -3.30
CA PRO A 259 29.93 31.50 -3.39
C PRO A 259 29.09 30.55 -2.54
N GLU A 260 28.33 31.12 -1.61
CA GLU A 260 27.49 30.38 -0.67
C GLU A 260 26.27 29.83 -1.43
N LEU A 261 26.21 28.51 -1.60
CA LEU A 261 25.15 27.81 -2.33
C LEU A 261 23.78 28.04 -1.68
N LEU A 262 22.75 28.21 -2.52
CA LEU A 262 21.37 28.44 -2.10
C LEU A 262 20.85 27.26 -1.24
N PRO A 263 19.95 27.48 -0.26
CA PRO A 263 19.46 26.44 0.65
C PRO A 263 18.91 25.19 -0.05
N ALA A 264 18.20 25.37 -1.17
CA ALA A 264 17.64 24.30 -1.97
C ALA A 264 18.71 23.42 -2.66
N GLU A 265 19.90 23.95 -2.94
CA GLU A 265 21.02 23.18 -3.51
C GLU A 265 21.76 22.39 -2.43
N LYS A 266 21.87 22.96 -1.21
CA LYS A 266 22.44 22.27 -0.03
C LYS A 266 21.58 21.06 0.38
N ASP A 267 20.26 21.19 0.38
CA ASP A 267 19.34 20.08 0.70
C ASP A 267 19.39 18.96 -0.35
N GLY A 268 19.50 19.31 -1.64
CA GLY A 268 19.66 18.32 -2.71
C GLY A 268 20.96 17.53 -2.64
N LEU A 269 22.07 18.17 -2.24
CA LEU A 269 23.34 17.48 -2.00
C LEU A 269 23.25 16.47 -0.86
N LYS A 270 22.47 16.81 0.18
CA LYS A 270 22.27 15.96 1.36
C LYS A 270 21.46 14.70 1.02
N VAL A 271 20.38 14.83 0.24
CA VAL A 271 19.59 13.70 -0.30
C VAL A 271 20.48 12.76 -1.12
N LYS A 272 21.33 13.30 -2.00
CA LYS A 272 22.29 12.51 -2.78
C LYS A 272 23.27 11.73 -1.90
N SER A 273 23.80 12.35 -0.84
CA SER A 273 24.72 11.66 0.08
C SER A 273 24.03 10.57 0.90
N GLU A 274 22.81 10.83 1.38
CA GLU A 274 22.02 9.86 2.13
C GLU A 274 21.64 8.66 1.25
N LEU A 275 21.20 8.90 0.01
CA LEU A 275 20.90 7.84 -0.96
C LEU A 275 22.12 6.97 -1.27
N LYS A 276 23.31 7.58 -1.47
CA LYS A 276 24.55 6.84 -1.71
C LYS A 276 24.92 5.93 -0.54
N ALA A 277 24.77 6.40 0.69
CA ALA A 277 25.03 5.60 1.88
C ALA A 277 24.08 4.39 1.96
N LEU A 278 22.78 4.61 1.72
CA LEU A 278 21.77 3.53 1.71
C LEU A 278 22.02 2.52 0.58
N MET A 279 22.39 2.98 -0.62
CA MET A 279 22.74 2.08 -1.73
C MET A 279 23.95 1.21 -1.39
N GLU A 280 24.93 1.74 -0.67
CA GLU A 280 26.10 0.97 -0.25
C GLU A 280 25.75 -0.06 0.83
N GLU A 281 24.88 0.29 1.77
CA GLU A 281 24.33 -0.68 2.73
C GLU A 281 23.56 -1.81 2.02
N LEU A 282 22.73 -1.49 1.03
CA LEU A 282 22.02 -2.50 0.24
C LEU A 282 22.96 -3.44 -0.50
N ARG A 283 24.04 -2.92 -1.11
CA ARG A 283 25.06 -3.76 -1.75
C ARG A 283 25.79 -4.68 -0.78
N LYS A 284 26.07 -4.20 0.44
CA LYS A 284 26.67 -5.03 1.49
C LYS A 284 25.75 -6.17 1.91
N ILE A 285 24.45 -5.92 1.96
CA ILE A 285 23.47 -6.98 2.23
C ILE A 285 23.41 -7.95 1.04
N ASP A 286 23.33 -7.44 -0.19
CA ASP A 286 23.28 -8.26 -1.41
C ASP A 286 24.52 -9.16 -1.55
N SER A 287 25.71 -8.64 -1.21
CA SER A 287 26.96 -9.42 -1.28
C SER A 287 27.03 -10.60 -0.30
N THR A 288 26.10 -10.69 0.66
CA THR A 288 25.99 -11.87 1.54
C THR A 288 25.25 -13.04 0.89
N ARG A 289 24.60 -12.82 -0.26
CA ARG A 289 23.92 -13.86 -1.01
C ARG A 289 24.91 -14.69 -1.82
N VAL A 290 24.59 -15.96 -1.95
CA VAL A 290 25.29 -16.90 -2.84
C VAL A 290 24.27 -17.38 -3.87
N ASP A 291 24.58 -17.25 -5.16
CA ASP A 291 23.67 -17.53 -6.28
C ASP A 291 22.29 -16.86 -6.16
N GLY A 292 22.27 -15.63 -5.62
CA GLY A 292 21.04 -14.85 -5.43
C GLY A 292 20.19 -15.26 -4.22
N LYS A 293 20.67 -16.19 -3.37
CA LYS A 293 19.95 -16.70 -2.20
C LYS A 293 20.70 -16.39 -0.90
N PHE A 294 19.94 -16.09 0.17
CA PHE A 294 20.50 -16.08 1.51
C PHE A 294 20.62 -17.52 2.04
N LEU A 295 21.75 -17.84 2.65
CA LEU A 295 22.05 -19.19 3.14
C LEU A 295 22.18 -19.21 4.66
N ALA A 296 21.63 -20.24 5.29
CA ALA A 296 21.87 -20.60 6.68
C ALA A 296 23.22 -21.35 6.83
N PRO A 297 23.75 -21.48 8.07
CA PRO A 297 24.89 -22.33 8.37
C PRO A 297 24.73 -23.73 7.76
N GLY A 298 25.71 -24.15 6.95
CA GLY A 298 25.65 -25.41 6.20
C GLY A 298 25.17 -25.30 4.75
N GLY A 299 24.90 -24.08 4.25
CA GLY A 299 24.56 -23.85 2.83
C GLY A 299 23.09 -24.13 2.49
N ILE A 300 22.24 -24.23 3.50
CA ILE A 300 20.80 -24.50 3.34
C ILE A 300 20.07 -23.19 3.07
N VAL A 301 19.13 -23.18 2.12
CA VAL A 301 18.28 -22.02 1.84
C VAL A 301 17.13 -22.01 2.87
N PRO A 302 16.98 -20.97 3.71
CA PRO A 302 15.86 -20.88 4.63
C PRO A 302 14.52 -20.76 3.88
N ALA A 303 13.46 -21.36 4.43
CA ALA A 303 12.11 -21.28 3.85
C ALA A 303 11.62 -19.83 3.73
N SER A 304 11.97 -18.97 4.69
CA SER A 304 11.59 -17.55 4.73
C SER A 304 12.51 -16.62 3.90
N GLN A 305 13.45 -17.17 3.13
CA GLN A 305 14.43 -16.38 2.34
C GLN A 305 13.75 -15.47 1.31
N ALA A 306 12.60 -15.89 0.77
CA ALA A 306 11.84 -15.10 -0.20
C ALA A 306 11.41 -13.73 0.33
N VAL A 307 11.08 -13.63 1.63
CA VAL A 307 10.66 -12.37 2.28
C VAL A 307 11.79 -11.35 2.26
N CYS A 308 12.99 -11.74 2.69
CA CYS A 308 14.16 -10.86 2.63
C CYS A 308 14.59 -10.58 1.18
N SER A 309 14.29 -11.49 0.25
CA SER A 309 14.58 -11.28 -1.16
C SER A 309 13.73 -10.24 -1.84
N SER A 310 12.40 -10.35 -1.72
CA SER A 310 11.50 -9.34 -2.25
C SER A 310 11.80 -7.99 -1.60
N LEU A 311 12.02 -7.96 -0.28
CA LEU A 311 12.26 -6.70 0.43
C LEU A 311 13.57 -6.02 -0.02
N LEU A 312 14.65 -6.78 -0.26
CA LEU A 312 15.90 -6.21 -0.80
C LEU A 312 15.68 -5.65 -2.22
N GLU A 313 14.98 -6.40 -3.07
CA GLU A 313 14.67 -5.99 -4.44
C GLU A 313 13.83 -4.69 -4.44
N GLU A 314 12.79 -4.62 -3.60
CA GLU A 314 11.97 -3.43 -3.40
C GLU A 314 12.82 -2.23 -2.93
N CYS A 315 13.76 -2.44 -2.00
CA CYS A 315 14.67 -1.38 -1.58
C CYS A 315 15.55 -0.88 -2.73
N PHE A 316 16.08 -1.78 -3.56
CA PHE A 316 16.85 -1.38 -4.74
C PHE A 316 15.99 -0.66 -5.78
N GLU A 317 14.75 -1.10 -6.00
CA GLU A 317 13.82 -0.41 -6.90
C GLU A 317 13.58 1.03 -6.44
N ILE A 318 13.21 1.24 -5.17
CA ILE A 318 12.97 2.59 -4.62
C ILE A 318 14.24 3.45 -4.72
N ALA A 319 15.41 2.90 -4.36
CA ALA A 319 16.67 3.65 -4.45
C ALA A 319 17.03 4.05 -5.89
N GLN A 320 16.80 3.15 -6.85
CA GLN A 320 17.03 3.43 -8.26
C GLN A 320 16.06 4.46 -8.82
N GLU A 321 14.81 4.44 -8.37
CA GLU A 321 13.78 5.40 -8.71
C GLU A 321 14.13 6.81 -8.23
N ILE A 322 14.49 6.97 -6.95
CA ILE A 322 14.93 8.26 -6.39
C ILE A 322 16.13 8.80 -7.19
N ARG A 323 17.10 7.95 -7.52
CA ARG A 323 18.26 8.35 -8.32
C ARG A 323 17.85 8.78 -9.74
N ALA A 324 16.96 8.03 -10.39
CA ALA A 324 16.51 8.34 -11.74
C ALA A 324 15.72 9.65 -11.80
N GLN A 325 14.90 9.93 -10.79
CA GLN A 325 14.17 11.18 -10.63
C GLN A 325 15.11 12.38 -10.50
N ASP A 326 16.12 12.27 -9.63
CA ASP A 326 17.14 13.31 -9.49
C ASP A 326 17.97 13.52 -10.77
N ASP A 327 18.38 12.43 -11.42
CA ASP A 327 19.19 12.46 -12.63
C ASP A 327 18.41 12.95 -13.87
N SER A 328 17.07 12.90 -13.85
CA SER A 328 16.20 13.33 -14.96
C SER A 328 16.43 14.80 -15.35
N ARG A 329 16.89 15.61 -14.38
CA ARG A 329 17.24 17.03 -14.54
C ARG A 329 18.48 17.25 -15.41
N TYR A 330 19.32 16.23 -15.58
CA TYR A 330 20.58 16.29 -16.32
C TYR A 330 20.51 15.58 -17.68
N VAL A 331 19.32 15.21 -18.14
CA VAL A 331 19.12 14.63 -19.47
C VAL A 331 19.39 15.70 -20.53
N ALA A 332 20.34 15.42 -21.43
CA ALA A 332 20.67 16.33 -22.52
C ALA A 332 19.48 16.57 -23.45
N SER A 333 19.39 17.76 -24.04
CA SER A 333 18.30 18.12 -24.98
C SER A 333 18.20 17.18 -26.18
N SER A 334 19.35 16.70 -26.69
CA SER A 334 19.40 15.72 -27.78
C SER A 334 18.75 14.38 -27.45
N LEU A 335 18.72 13.99 -26.17
CA LEU A 335 18.11 12.75 -25.70
C LEU A 335 16.71 12.95 -25.13
N ARG A 336 16.23 14.19 -25.06
CA ARG A 336 14.94 14.53 -24.47
C ARG A 336 13.77 13.82 -25.16
N PRO A 337 13.71 13.70 -26.50
CA PRO A 337 12.62 12.96 -27.16
C PRO A 337 12.53 11.49 -26.73
N ILE A 338 13.68 10.84 -26.51
CA ILE A 338 13.73 9.44 -26.06
C ILE A 338 13.25 9.34 -24.61
N TYR A 339 13.69 10.28 -23.75
CA TYR A 339 13.26 10.36 -22.36
C TYR A 339 11.75 10.56 -22.24
N ASP A 340 11.17 11.49 -23.00
CA ASP A 340 9.74 11.80 -22.93
C ASP A 340 8.91 10.58 -23.41
N ARG A 341 9.31 9.93 -24.52
CA ARG A 341 8.65 8.70 -25.02
C ARG A 341 8.71 7.55 -24.00
N LEU A 342 9.87 7.31 -23.37
CA LEU A 342 10.01 6.29 -22.33
C LEU A 342 9.19 6.61 -21.08
N SER A 343 9.11 7.88 -20.69
CA SER A 343 8.34 8.33 -19.54
C SER A 343 6.83 8.16 -19.77
N GLU A 344 6.36 8.43 -20.99
CA GLU A 344 4.97 8.21 -21.38
C GLU A 344 4.59 6.73 -21.37
N ILE A 345 5.40 5.88 -22.02
CA ILE A 345 5.21 4.42 -21.99
C ILE A 345 5.17 3.90 -20.55
N ARG A 346 6.08 4.37 -19.69
CA ARG A 346 6.12 3.99 -18.28
C ARG A 346 4.79 4.34 -17.59
N ARG A 347 4.32 5.58 -17.74
CA ARG A 347 3.07 6.06 -17.11
C ARG A 347 1.87 5.21 -17.53
N GLU A 348 1.77 4.87 -18.81
CA GLU A 348 0.68 4.04 -19.33
C GLU A 348 0.75 2.61 -18.78
N LEU A 349 1.93 1.99 -18.75
CA LEU A 349 2.12 0.67 -18.16
C LEU A 349 1.82 0.65 -16.65
N GLU A 350 2.21 1.68 -15.91
CA GLU A 350 1.87 1.81 -14.48
C GLU A 350 0.36 1.96 -14.26
N GLN A 351 -0.33 2.69 -15.13
CA GLN A 351 -1.79 2.79 -15.10
C GLN A 351 -2.44 1.42 -15.35
N LEU A 352 -1.97 0.66 -16.33
CA LEU A 352 -2.47 -0.70 -16.60
C LEU A 352 -2.28 -1.64 -15.40
N VAL A 353 -1.14 -1.56 -14.70
CA VAL A 353 -0.89 -2.34 -13.46
C VAL A 353 -1.93 -2.04 -12.38
N MET A 354 -2.40 -0.79 -12.32
CA MET A 354 -3.38 -0.33 -11.34
C MET A 354 -4.82 -0.70 -11.71
N THR A 355 -5.20 -0.59 -13.00
CA THR A 355 -6.61 -0.61 -13.41
C THR A 355 -7.05 -1.82 -14.26
N HIS A 356 -6.15 -2.58 -14.88
CA HIS A 356 -6.53 -3.57 -15.92
C HIS A 356 -5.90 -4.96 -15.75
N ARG A 357 -5.84 -5.50 -14.53
CA ARG A 357 -5.20 -6.81 -14.28
C ARG A 357 -5.90 -8.01 -14.92
N TRP A 358 -7.21 -7.96 -15.22
CA TRP A 358 -8.00 -9.13 -15.61
C TRP A 358 -8.50 -9.14 -17.06
N SER A 359 -8.14 -8.16 -17.89
CA SER A 359 -8.60 -8.05 -19.29
C SER A 359 -7.48 -7.76 -20.29
N LEU A 360 -6.23 -7.87 -19.86
CA LEU A 360 -5.07 -7.48 -20.65
C LEU A 360 -4.58 -8.65 -21.50
N ARG A 361 -4.51 -8.46 -22.83
CA ARG A 361 -4.00 -9.49 -23.75
C ARG A 361 -2.51 -9.30 -24.01
N GLU A 362 -1.84 -10.37 -24.42
CA GLU A 362 -0.44 -10.29 -24.87
C GLU A 362 -0.29 -9.31 -26.06
N THR A 363 -1.28 -9.26 -26.96
CA THR A 363 -1.31 -8.31 -28.08
C THR A 363 -1.38 -6.85 -27.65
N ASP A 364 -2.05 -6.55 -26.53
CA ASP A 364 -2.16 -5.18 -26.00
C ASP A 364 -0.79 -4.71 -25.46
N LEU A 365 0.00 -5.64 -24.91
CA LEU A 365 1.38 -5.40 -24.46
C LEU A 365 2.42 -5.45 -25.57
N TRP A 366 2.10 -6.08 -26.70
CA TRP A 366 3.01 -6.23 -27.83
C TRP A 366 3.40 -4.88 -28.45
N ASN A 367 2.47 -3.94 -28.57
CA ASN A 367 2.76 -2.59 -29.09
C ASN A 367 3.77 -1.83 -28.21
N TYR A 368 3.66 -1.97 -26.90
CA TYR A 368 4.63 -1.44 -25.94
C TYR A 368 5.98 -2.13 -26.10
N SER A 369 5.98 -3.46 -26.22
CA SER A 369 7.21 -4.25 -26.42
C SER A 369 7.94 -3.85 -27.70
N LEU A 370 7.22 -3.65 -28.81
CA LEU A 370 7.78 -3.19 -30.08
C LEU A 370 8.33 -1.77 -29.95
N SER A 371 7.59 -0.85 -29.34
CA SER A 371 8.06 0.52 -29.10
C SER A 371 9.34 0.57 -28.27
N LEU A 372 9.44 -0.27 -27.23
CA LEU A 372 10.66 -0.38 -26.43
C LEU A 372 11.82 -0.97 -27.25
N GLN A 373 11.56 -1.98 -28.10
CA GLN A 373 12.59 -2.55 -28.98
C GLN A 373 13.12 -1.53 -30.00
N GLU A 374 12.25 -0.68 -30.55
CA GLU A 374 12.67 0.42 -31.42
C GLU A 374 13.61 1.39 -30.70
N ILE A 375 13.25 1.78 -29.47
CA ILE A 375 14.10 2.65 -28.64
C ILE A 375 15.42 1.94 -28.31
N ASP A 376 15.37 0.65 -27.98
CA ASP A 376 16.55 -0.15 -27.64
C ASP A 376 17.57 -0.21 -28.80
N LYS A 377 17.07 -0.32 -30.04
CA LYS A 377 17.85 -0.32 -31.28
C LYS A 377 18.56 1.02 -31.59
N MET A 378 18.14 2.12 -30.97
CA MET A 378 18.81 3.42 -31.11
C MET A 378 20.16 3.47 -30.39
N ARG A 379 20.48 2.45 -29.58
CA ARG A 379 21.72 2.40 -28.80
C ARG A 379 22.88 1.85 -29.63
N VAL A 380 24.05 2.45 -29.46
CA VAL A 380 25.33 1.97 -29.99
C VAL A 380 26.21 1.57 -28.82
N ASP A 381 26.72 0.34 -28.80
CA ASP A 381 27.46 -0.27 -27.68
C ASP A 381 26.72 -0.15 -26.33
N GLY A 382 25.40 -0.30 -26.34
CA GLY A 382 24.55 -0.21 -25.16
C GLY A 382 24.33 1.21 -24.62
N LYS A 383 24.70 2.26 -25.36
CA LYS A 383 24.49 3.67 -24.99
C LYS A 383 23.73 4.45 -26.05
N PHE A 384 22.94 5.43 -25.62
CA PHE A 384 22.28 6.37 -26.52
C PHE A 384 23.26 7.43 -27.00
N VAL A 385 23.30 7.67 -28.30
CA VAL A 385 24.17 8.67 -28.92
C VAL A 385 23.36 9.82 -29.50
N ASP A 386 23.97 11.00 -29.62
CA ASP A 386 23.38 12.12 -30.35
C ASP A 386 23.66 12.04 -31.86
N ALA A 387 23.19 13.03 -32.62
CA ALA A 387 23.36 13.11 -34.07
C ALA A 387 24.84 13.12 -34.52
N ASP A 388 25.75 13.50 -33.63
CA ASP A 388 27.20 13.55 -33.88
C ASP A 388 27.91 12.25 -33.41
N GLY A 389 27.16 11.27 -32.88
CA GLY A 389 27.71 10.02 -32.36
C GLY A 389 28.34 10.15 -30.96
N ASN A 390 28.20 11.31 -30.31
CA ASN A 390 28.69 11.51 -28.96
C ASN A 390 27.75 10.86 -27.94
N ARG A 391 28.22 10.72 -26.69
CA ARG A 391 27.48 10.11 -25.58
C ARG A 391 27.04 11.22 -24.60
N PRO A 392 25.80 11.74 -24.71
CA PRO A 392 25.33 12.85 -23.88
C PRO A 392 25.02 12.41 -22.44
N SER A 393 24.89 13.38 -21.53
CA SER A 393 24.44 13.14 -20.16
C SER A 393 22.97 12.65 -20.11
N GLY A 394 22.62 11.89 -19.07
CA GLY A 394 21.28 11.31 -18.89
C GLY A 394 21.15 9.83 -19.27
N GLN A 395 22.24 9.17 -19.68
CA GLN A 395 22.26 7.73 -20.05
C GLN A 395 21.63 6.83 -18.98
N TYR A 396 21.97 7.08 -17.71
CA TYR A 396 21.48 6.27 -16.59
C TYR A 396 19.95 6.26 -16.54
N VAL A 397 19.32 7.44 -16.64
CA VAL A 397 17.86 7.59 -16.55
C VAL A 397 17.17 6.87 -17.69
N LEU A 398 17.67 7.00 -18.92
CA LEU A 398 17.10 6.32 -20.09
C LEU A 398 17.18 4.80 -19.95
N LEU A 399 18.33 4.27 -19.54
CA LEU A 399 18.51 2.83 -19.34
C LEU A 399 17.66 2.30 -18.17
N TYR A 400 17.52 3.10 -17.10
CA TYR A 400 16.61 2.79 -16.00
C TYR A 400 15.16 2.73 -16.46
N LEU A 401 14.68 3.77 -17.17
CA LEU A 401 13.31 3.82 -17.67
C LEU A 401 13.03 2.66 -18.63
N LEU A 402 13.94 2.38 -19.56
CA LEU A 402 13.82 1.26 -20.49
C LEU A 402 13.70 -0.08 -19.75
N ARG A 403 14.58 -0.34 -18.78
CA ARG A 403 14.49 -1.55 -17.94
C ARG A 403 13.20 -1.59 -17.13
N ARG A 404 12.77 -0.45 -16.57
CA ARG A 404 11.53 -0.35 -15.78
C ARG A 404 10.31 -0.65 -16.65
N CYS A 405 10.24 -0.13 -17.87
CA CYS A 405 9.15 -0.42 -18.80
C CYS A 405 9.12 -1.92 -19.16
N TYR A 406 10.26 -2.54 -19.48
CA TYR A 406 10.31 -3.99 -19.69
C TYR A 406 9.90 -4.79 -18.44
N GLY A 407 10.32 -4.36 -17.25
CA GLY A 407 9.93 -4.99 -15.99
C GLY A 407 8.42 -4.86 -15.71
N LEU A 408 7.81 -3.73 -16.05
CA LEU A 408 6.36 -3.54 -15.97
C LEU A 408 5.61 -4.44 -16.95
N ILE A 409 6.08 -4.56 -18.20
CA ILE A 409 5.52 -5.51 -19.17
C ILE A 409 5.63 -6.93 -18.65
N TYR A 410 6.79 -7.35 -18.15
CA TYR A 410 6.96 -8.69 -17.59
C TYR A 410 6.02 -8.93 -16.40
N ARG A 411 5.91 -7.97 -15.48
CA ARG A 411 4.98 -8.03 -14.34
C ARG A 411 3.54 -8.13 -14.81
N LEU A 412 3.15 -7.36 -15.81
CA LEU A 412 1.83 -7.43 -16.42
C LEU A 412 1.61 -8.80 -17.05
N LEU A 413 2.50 -9.29 -17.92
CA LEU A 413 2.41 -10.63 -18.53
C LEU A 413 2.35 -11.76 -17.49
N SER A 414 3.11 -11.65 -16.41
CA SER A 414 3.11 -12.66 -15.33
C SER A 414 1.85 -12.61 -14.44
N SER A 415 1.13 -11.49 -14.46
CA SER A 415 -0.10 -11.30 -13.65
C SER A 415 -1.38 -11.29 -14.48
N SER A 416 -1.27 -11.12 -15.81
CA SER A 416 -2.33 -11.26 -16.80
C SER A 416 -2.21 -12.63 -17.44
N GLU A 417 -3.08 -13.56 -17.07
CA GLU A 417 -3.22 -14.81 -17.78
C GLU A 417 -4.14 -14.57 -18.99
N PRO A 418 -3.63 -14.58 -20.23
CA PRO A 418 -4.40 -14.12 -21.38
C PRO A 418 -5.51 -15.12 -21.72
N VAL A 419 -6.76 -14.71 -21.51
CA VAL A 419 -7.94 -15.43 -22.02
C VAL A 419 -8.41 -14.73 -23.29
N SER A 420 -8.44 -15.46 -24.39
CA SER A 420 -8.92 -14.97 -25.70
C SER A 420 -10.36 -14.42 -25.63
N GLU A 421 -10.73 -13.52 -26.55
CA GLU A 421 -12.07 -12.91 -26.58
C GLU A 421 -13.19 -13.95 -26.67
N GLU A 422 -12.93 -15.07 -27.35
CA GLU A 422 -13.87 -16.19 -27.49
C GLU A 422 -14.17 -16.88 -26.14
N LEU A 423 -13.20 -16.89 -25.24
CA LEU A 423 -13.30 -17.50 -23.91
C LEU A 423 -13.69 -16.51 -22.81
N MET A 424 -13.61 -15.20 -23.06
CA MET A 424 -13.98 -14.17 -22.08
C MET A 424 -15.40 -14.31 -21.52
N PRO A 425 -16.45 -14.60 -22.31
CA PRO A 425 -17.80 -14.80 -21.77
C PRO A 425 -17.85 -15.96 -20.76
N ILE A 426 -17.11 -17.04 -21.03
CA ILE A 426 -17.01 -18.22 -20.17
C ILE A 426 -16.21 -17.88 -18.91
N ALA A 427 -15.06 -17.23 -19.05
CA ALA A 427 -14.21 -16.82 -17.93
C ALA A 427 -14.93 -15.86 -16.95
N ASN A 428 -15.68 -14.89 -17.48
CA ASN A 428 -16.49 -13.97 -16.67
C ASN A 428 -17.62 -14.70 -15.92
N LYS A 429 -18.27 -15.66 -16.59
CA LYS A 429 -19.31 -16.48 -15.97
C LYS A 429 -18.74 -17.35 -14.85
N LEU A 430 -17.61 -18.03 -15.07
CA LEU A 430 -16.90 -18.82 -14.05
C LEU A 430 -16.45 -17.96 -12.87
N SER A 431 -15.89 -16.78 -13.13
CA SER A 431 -15.47 -15.86 -12.06
C SER A 431 -16.64 -15.41 -11.18
N THR A 432 -17.81 -15.19 -11.79
CA THR A 432 -19.04 -14.85 -11.08
C THR A 432 -19.52 -16.03 -10.23
N VAL A 433 -19.57 -17.23 -10.80
CA VAL A 433 -19.95 -18.46 -10.10
C VAL A 433 -19.00 -18.76 -8.93
N LYS A 434 -17.68 -18.72 -9.17
CA LYS A 434 -16.64 -18.88 -8.15
C LYS A 434 -16.81 -17.90 -7.00
N LYS A 435 -17.08 -16.63 -7.31
CA LYS A 435 -17.30 -15.61 -6.28
C LYS A 435 -18.54 -15.93 -5.44
N CYS A 436 -19.66 -16.27 -6.08
CA CYS A 436 -20.87 -16.66 -5.36
C CYS A 436 -20.67 -17.91 -4.49
N LEU A 437 -20.02 -18.96 -5.00
CA LEU A 437 -19.72 -20.17 -4.24
C LEU A 437 -18.80 -19.88 -3.04
N ASN A 438 -17.78 -19.05 -3.21
CA ASN A 438 -16.93 -18.62 -2.10
C ASN A 438 -17.67 -17.77 -1.07
N GLU A 439 -18.63 -16.95 -1.49
CA GLU A 439 -19.49 -16.23 -0.55
C GLU A 439 -20.38 -17.20 0.24
N VAL A 440 -20.95 -18.22 -0.40
CA VAL A 440 -21.69 -19.30 0.30
C VAL A 440 -20.80 -20.03 1.31
N LEU A 441 -19.59 -20.41 0.89
CA LEU A 441 -18.60 -21.10 1.74
C LEU A 441 -18.14 -20.24 2.93
N LYS A 442 -17.87 -18.96 2.69
CA LYS A 442 -17.30 -18.05 3.68
C LYS A 442 -18.31 -17.62 4.74
N TYR A 443 -19.54 -17.34 4.31
CA TYR A 443 -20.53 -16.75 5.21
C TYR A 443 -21.36 -17.80 5.93
N GLY A 444 -21.56 -18.99 5.35
CA GLY A 444 -22.39 -20.03 5.95
C GLY A 444 -23.84 -19.57 6.16
N GLY A 445 -24.76 -20.53 6.33
CA GLY A 445 -26.19 -20.24 6.51
C GLY A 445 -27.03 -21.51 6.38
N PRO A 446 -28.36 -21.45 6.59
CA PRO A 446 -29.26 -22.59 6.42
C PRO A 446 -29.50 -22.85 4.92
N PHE A 447 -28.43 -23.05 4.17
CA PHE A 447 -28.47 -23.40 2.77
C PHE A 447 -28.76 -24.88 2.65
N SER A 448 -29.73 -25.21 1.81
CA SER A 448 -30.02 -26.58 1.42
C SER A 448 -29.20 -26.94 0.17
N PRO A 449 -28.94 -28.24 -0.09
CA PRO A 449 -28.34 -28.69 -1.35
C PRO A 449 -29.10 -28.20 -2.59
N ARG A 450 -30.39 -27.87 -2.47
CA ARG A 450 -31.20 -27.29 -3.55
C ARG A 450 -30.79 -25.86 -3.92
N ASP A 451 -30.27 -25.09 -2.99
CA ASP A 451 -29.83 -23.71 -3.22
C ASP A 451 -28.56 -23.65 -4.09
N LEU A 452 -27.85 -24.77 -4.24
CA LEU A 452 -26.68 -24.90 -5.12
C LEU A 452 -27.05 -25.18 -6.58
N TYR A 453 -28.31 -25.54 -6.87
CA TYR A 453 -28.77 -25.93 -8.21
C TYR A 453 -28.49 -24.88 -9.31
N PRO A 454 -28.68 -23.56 -9.10
CA PRO A 454 -28.37 -22.56 -10.11
C PRO A 454 -26.89 -22.55 -10.53
N TYR A 455 -25.98 -22.84 -9.59
CA TYR A 455 -24.54 -22.92 -9.88
C TYR A 455 -24.21 -24.21 -10.62
N GLN A 456 -24.79 -25.34 -10.21
CA GLN A 456 -24.64 -26.62 -10.90
C GLN A 456 -25.11 -26.53 -12.36
N LEU A 457 -26.26 -25.90 -12.59
CA LEU A 457 -26.79 -25.68 -13.94
C LEU A 457 -25.87 -24.77 -14.76
N ALA A 458 -25.32 -23.70 -14.17
CA ALA A 458 -24.40 -22.80 -14.84
C ALA A 458 -23.09 -23.50 -15.24
N LEU A 459 -22.52 -24.33 -14.35
CA LEU A 459 -21.31 -25.12 -14.65
C LEU A 459 -21.60 -26.18 -15.72
N TYR A 460 -22.74 -26.86 -15.65
CA TYR A 460 -23.18 -27.81 -16.68
C TYR A 460 -23.32 -27.15 -18.05
N GLN A 461 -23.90 -25.95 -18.12
CA GLN A 461 -24.01 -25.19 -19.37
C GLN A 461 -22.63 -24.88 -19.96
N ILE A 462 -21.68 -24.47 -19.12
CA ILE A 462 -20.30 -24.21 -19.56
C ILE A 462 -19.63 -25.51 -20.02
N ASP A 463 -19.84 -26.62 -19.31
CA ASP A 463 -19.31 -27.93 -19.69
C ASP A 463 -19.83 -28.40 -21.04
N SER A 464 -21.11 -28.17 -21.33
CA SER A 464 -21.74 -28.55 -22.60
C SER A 464 -21.16 -27.81 -23.82
N MET A 465 -20.44 -26.71 -23.59
CA MET A 465 -19.75 -25.96 -24.65
C MET A 465 -18.42 -26.62 -25.06
N ARG A 466 -17.92 -27.61 -24.30
CA ARG A 466 -16.67 -28.31 -24.60
C ARG A 466 -16.89 -29.43 -25.61
N LYS A 467 -15.91 -29.61 -26.52
CA LYS A 467 -15.79 -30.74 -27.44
C LYS A 467 -14.50 -31.50 -27.11
N ASP A 468 -14.59 -32.81 -26.88
CA ASP A 468 -13.45 -33.65 -26.47
C ASP A 468 -12.67 -33.09 -25.25
N GLY A 469 -13.42 -32.51 -24.30
CA GLY A 469 -12.86 -31.89 -23.09
C GLY A 469 -12.19 -30.53 -23.30
N LYS A 470 -12.30 -29.92 -24.50
CA LYS A 470 -11.67 -28.65 -24.87
C LYS A 470 -12.71 -27.63 -25.36
N PHE A 471 -12.46 -26.34 -25.14
CA PHE A 471 -13.21 -25.28 -25.79
C PHE A 471 -12.64 -25.08 -27.20
N VAL A 472 -13.49 -25.02 -28.22
CA VAL A 472 -13.04 -24.93 -29.61
C VAL A 472 -13.58 -23.65 -30.22
N GLY A 473 -12.69 -22.83 -30.77
CA GLY A 473 -13.01 -21.57 -31.42
C GLY A 473 -13.83 -21.76 -32.69
N VAL A 474 -14.31 -20.64 -33.25
CA VAL A 474 -15.18 -20.66 -34.44
C VAL A 474 -14.44 -21.21 -35.67
N ASP A 475 -13.12 -21.06 -35.70
CA ASP A 475 -12.21 -21.54 -36.74
C ASP A 475 -11.74 -22.99 -36.52
N GLY A 476 -12.19 -23.65 -35.45
CA GLY A 476 -11.77 -25.01 -35.10
C GLY A 476 -10.44 -25.10 -34.35
N THR A 477 -9.82 -23.97 -34.01
CA THR A 477 -8.59 -23.93 -33.21
C THR A 477 -8.89 -23.98 -31.71
N ILE A 478 -7.86 -24.27 -30.91
CA ILE A 478 -7.95 -24.21 -29.45
C ILE A 478 -7.64 -22.77 -29.03
N PRO A 479 -8.60 -22.03 -28.44
CA PRO A 479 -8.36 -20.63 -28.09
C PRO A 479 -7.34 -20.50 -26.95
N GLU A 480 -6.57 -19.42 -26.99
CA GLU A 480 -5.61 -19.07 -25.94
C GLU A 480 -6.33 -18.82 -24.61
N GLY A 481 -5.73 -19.28 -23.51
CA GLY A 481 -6.31 -19.19 -22.17
C GLY A 481 -7.18 -20.38 -21.76
N GLN A 482 -7.29 -21.41 -22.60
CA GLN A 482 -8.12 -22.58 -22.32
C GLN A 482 -7.72 -23.33 -21.03
N GLY A 483 -6.42 -23.49 -20.76
CA GLY A 483 -5.96 -24.16 -19.53
C GLY A 483 -6.48 -23.49 -18.27
N ILE A 484 -6.56 -22.16 -18.28
CA ILE A 484 -7.02 -21.34 -17.15
C ILE A 484 -8.53 -21.46 -16.98
N VAL A 485 -9.29 -21.37 -18.08
CA VAL A 485 -10.75 -21.57 -18.04
C VAL A 485 -11.09 -22.98 -17.55
N MET A 486 -10.32 -24.00 -17.95
CA MET A 486 -10.48 -25.36 -17.44
C MET A 486 -10.13 -25.47 -15.95
N ALA A 487 -9.05 -24.84 -15.50
CA ALA A 487 -8.68 -24.82 -14.08
C ALA A 487 -9.76 -24.13 -13.22
N HIS A 488 -10.24 -22.95 -13.64
CA HIS A 488 -11.33 -22.24 -12.97
C HIS A 488 -12.64 -23.03 -12.96
N LEU A 489 -12.96 -23.72 -14.05
CA LEU A 489 -14.14 -24.58 -14.13
C LEU A 489 -14.03 -25.76 -13.15
N ASN A 490 -12.87 -26.42 -13.10
CA ASN A 490 -12.61 -27.50 -12.15
C ASN A 490 -12.67 -27.01 -10.70
N GLU A 491 -12.07 -25.87 -10.40
CA GLU A 491 -12.11 -25.26 -9.08
C GLU A 491 -13.55 -24.90 -8.66
N CYS A 492 -14.39 -24.43 -9.59
CA CYS A 492 -15.80 -24.20 -9.29
C CYS A 492 -16.55 -25.51 -8.99
N HIS A 493 -16.23 -26.60 -9.70
CA HIS A 493 -16.80 -27.92 -9.43
C HIS A 493 -16.34 -28.46 -8.06
N GLU A 494 -15.06 -28.34 -7.73
CA GLU A 494 -14.51 -28.71 -6.43
C GLU A 494 -15.16 -27.91 -5.29
N LEU A 495 -15.28 -26.59 -5.43
CA LEU A 495 -15.98 -25.74 -4.46
C LEU A 495 -17.45 -26.16 -4.26
N LEU A 496 -18.12 -26.53 -5.35
CA LEU A 496 -19.53 -26.94 -5.30
C LEU A 496 -19.70 -28.30 -4.62
N GLU A 497 -18.81 -29.26 -4.84
CA GLU A 497 -18.85 -30.55 -4.15
C GLU A 497 -18.48 -30.42 -2.67
N MET A 498 -17.43 -29.67 -2.33
CA MET A 498 -17.10 -29.39 -0.92
C MET A 498 -18.28 -28.76 -0.16
N LEU A 499 -19.03 -27.86 -0.80
CA LEU A 499 -20.21 -27.24 -0.21
C LEU A 499 -21.36 -28.24 0.01
N LYS A 500 -21.58 -29.17 -0.92
CA LYS A 500 -22.59 -30.22 -0.75
C LYS A 500 -22.24 -31.16 0.40
N GLU A 501 -21.00 -31.63 0.44
CA GLU A 501 -20.52 -32.51 1.51
C GLU A 501 -20.67 -31.84 2.89
N ALA A 502 -20.32 -30.55 3.00
CA ALA A 502 -20.50 -29.78 4.23
C ALA A 502 -21.97 -29.65 4.65
N MET A 503 -22.91 -29.57 3.69
CA MET A 503 -24.35 -29.48 3.95
C MET A 503 -24.96 -30.84 4.31
N GLU A 504 -24.49 -31.94 3.73
CA GLU A 504 -24.95 -33.31 4.07
C GLU A 504 -24.51 -33.71 5.49
N VAL A 505 -23.29 -33.35 5.92
CA VAL A 505 -22.80 -33.62 7.29
C VAL A 505 -23.59 -32.86 8.36
N ALA A 506 -24.12 -31.68 8.03
CA ALA A 506 -24.95 -30.90 8.95
C ALA A 506 -26.36 -31.47 9.14
N GLU A 507 -26.88 -32.22 8.17
CA GLU A 507 -28.22 -32.85 8.23
C GLU A 507 -28.22 -34.12 9.10
N ASP A 508 -27.13 -34.89 9.11
CA ASP A 508 -26.98 -36.16 9.86
C ASP A 508 -26.66 -35.98 11.36
N GLY A 509 -26.28 -34.78 11.81
CA GLY A 509 -25.89 -34.51 13.20
C GLY A 509 -27.03 -34.19 14.17
N THR A 510 -28.30 -34.39 13.78
CA THR A 510 -29.48 -33.94 14.56
C THR A 510 -30.36 -35.07 15.14
N TYR A 511 -29.89 -36.33 15.12
CA TYR A 511 -30.64 -37.46 15.69
C TYR A 511 -29.77 -38.34 16.59
N GLU A 512 -29.42 -37.86 17.77
CA GLU A 512 -29.00 -38.71 18.90
C GLU A 512 -28.95 -37.82 20.15
N ASP A 513 -30.05 -37.80 20.93
CA ASP A 513 -30.09 -37.62 22.39
C ASP A 513 -31.49 -37.18 22.87
N GLU A 514 -32.51 -38.02 22.72
CA GLU A 514 -33.71 -37.97 23.57
C GLU A 514 -34.31 -39.38 23.67
N ASP A 515 -33.78 -40.21 24.57
CA ASP A 515 -34.45 -41.37 25.16
C ASP A 515 -33.73 -41.77 26.47
N GLU A 516 -33.77 -40.90 27.48
CA GLU A 516 -33.54 -41.31 28.88
C GLU A 516 -34.88 -41.60 29.56
N GLU A 517 -35.10 -42.89 29.74
CA GLU A 517 -36.25 -43.59 30.30
C GLU A 517 -36.56 -43.18 31.76
N TYR A 518 -37.73 -42.58 32.00
CA TYR A 518 -38.27 -42.37 33.35
C TYR A 518 -38.75 -43.71 33.93
N VAL A 519 -37.95 -44.31 34.81
CA VAL A 519 -38.36 -45.45 35.64
C VAL A 519 -39.32 -44.96 36.72
N LEU A 520 -40.60 -45.34 36.60
CA LEU A 520 -41.63 -45.22 37.62
C LEU A 520 -41.46 -46.37 38.63
N ASP A 521 -41.07 -46.02 39.86
CA ASP A 521 -40.95 -46.93 40.98
C ASP A 521 -42.29 -46.94 41.75
N ASP A 522 -43.15 -47.92 41.45
CA ASP A 522 -44.36 -48.24 42.21
C ASP A 522 -44.52 -49.78 42.18
N GLU A 523 -43.94 -50.47 43.17
CA GLU A 523 -44.39 -51.82 43.53
C GLU A 523 -44.83 -51.90 45.00
N GLU A 524 -46.05 -52.41 45.11
CA GLU A 524 -46.88 -52.60 46.29
C GLU A 524 -46.23 -53.44 47.39
N GLN A 525 -46.50 -53.03 48.63
CA GLN A 525 -46.58 -53.94 49.77
C GLN A 525 -47.75 -54.90 49.59
N VAL A 526 -47.49 -56.21 49.54
CA VAL A 526 -48.48 -57.23 49.91
C VAL A 526 -47.81 -58.30 50.79
N GLU A 527 -48.54 -58.62 51.85
CA GLU A 527 -48.32 -59.55 52.96
C GLU A 527 -47.85 -60.96 52.55
N ASP A 528 -46.86 -61.52 53.27
CA ASP A 528 -47.02 -62.59 54.29
C ASP A 528 -45.67 -62.93 54.97
#